data_AF-A0A967INZ8-F1
#
_entry.id   AF-A0A967INZ8-F1
#
_cell.length_a   1.000
_cell.length_b   1.000
_cell.length_c   1.000
_cell.angle_alpha   90.00
_cell.angle_beta   90.00
_cell.angle_gamma   90.00
#
_symmetry.space_group_name_H-M   'P 1'
#
loop_
_entity.id
_entity.type
_entity.pdbx_description
1 polymer ?
#
loop_
_entity_poly.entity_id
_entity_poly.type
_entity_poly.pdbx_seq_one_letter_code
_entity_poly.pdbx_strand_id
1 'polypeptide(L)'
;MEKHGVPFQIAKTWTTDAIYRETKNRIAERKSEGCLTVEMECAGFLAVATFRGVKFGQLLAAGDDVSGTEWDPRHTEEHMSFPERLFWLSVEACIRL
;
A
#
# COMPACT_ATOMS: atom_id res chain seq x y z
N MET A 1 8.36 11.98 2.62
CA MET A 1 7.01 12.44 2.98
C MET A 1 7.05 13.73 3.80
N GLU A 2 7.65 13.72 5.00
CA GLU A 2 7.71 14.87 5.93
C GLU A 2 8.16 16.18 5.27
N LYS A 3 9.29 16.17 4.55
CA LYS A 3 9.83 17.34 3.83
C LYS A 3 8.82 17.99 2.89
N HIS A 4 7.94 17.20 2.28
CA HIS A 4 6.95 17.66 1.30
C HIS A 4 5.59 17.95 1.92
N GLY A 5 5.46 17.87 3.25
CA GLY A 5 4.19 18.06 3.95
C GLY A 5 3.10 17.07 3.53
N VAL A 6 3.48 15.90 3.01
CA VAL A 6 2.52 14.87 2.57
C VAL A 6 2.11 14.05 3.80
N PRO A 7 0.82 14.01 4.16
CA PRO A 7 0.34 13.13 5.22
C PRO A 7 0.64 11.67 4.88
N PHE A 8 1.15 10.92 5.84
CA PHE A 8 1.46 9.51 5.66
C PHE A 8 1.30 8.76 6.98
N GLN A 9 1.17 7.44 6.87
CA GLN A 9 1.15 6.53 8.00
C GLN A 9 2.11 5.38 7.71
N ILE A 10 2.90 4.98 8.71
CA ILE A 10 3.65 3.73 8.65
C ILE A 10 2.70 2.64 9.12
N ALA A 11 2.45 1.65 8.26
CA ALA A 11 1.47 0.62 8.54
C ALA A 11 1.94 -0.74 8.05
N LYS A 12 1.36 -1.78 8.66
CA LYS A 12 1.45 -3.15 8.14
C LYS A 12 0.44 -3.32 7.02
N THR A 13 0.85 -4.03 5.97
CA THR A 13 -0.03 -4.48 4.90
C THR A 13 -0.09 -6.01 4.87
N TRP A 14 -1.20 -6.57 4.41
CA TRP A 14 -1.26 -7.98 4.03
C TRP A 14 -1.24 -8.13 2.51
N THR A 15 -0.40 -9.05 2.02
CA THR A 15 -0.35 -9.40 0.61
C THR A 15 -1.35 -10.52 0.30
N THR A 16 -2.16 -10.38 -0.75
CA THR A 16 -3.08 -11.41 -1.21
C THR A 16 -2.97 -11.68 -2.71
N ASP A 17 -3.18 -12.92 -3.12
CA ASP A 17 -3.25 -13.37 -4.51
C ASP A 17 -4.70 -13.43 -5.05
N ALA A 18 -5.69 -13.13 -4.20
CA ALA A 18 -7.10 -13.38 -4.48
C ALA A 18 -7.99 -12.30 -3.87
N ILE A 19 -8.18 -11.19 -4.61
CA ILE A 19 -9.02 -10.04 -4.23
C ILE A 19 -10.47 -10.47 -3.89
N TYR A 20 -11.07 -11.38 -4.68
CA TYR A 20 -12.43 -11.88 -4.42
C TYR A 20 -12.55 -12.76 -3.17
N ARG A 21 -11.44 -13.13 -2.53
CA ARG A 21 -11.44 -13.90 -1.27
C ARG A 21 -11.30 -13.02 -0.03
N GLU A 22 -11.36 -11.70 -0.15
CA GLU A 22 -11.35 -10.74 0.95
C GLU A 22 -12.69 -10.77 1.72
N THR A 23 -12.96 -11.91 2.34
CA THR A 23 -14.17 -12.10 3.14
C THR A 23 -14.12 -11.28 4.42
N LYS A 24 -15.28 -10.95 4.98
CA LYS A 24 -15.41 -10.23 6.27
C LYS A 24 -14.56 -10.84 7.38
N ASN A 25 -14.54 -12.17 7.48
CA ASN A 25 -13.75 -12.88 8.48
C ASN A 25 -12.25 -12.69 8.25
N ARG A 26 -11.78 -12.80 6.99
CA ARG A 26 -10.37 -12.59 6.64
C ARG A 26 -9.94 -11.15 6.89
N ILE A 27 -10.78 -10.17 6.56
CA ILE A 27 -10.51 -8.76 6.83
C ILE A 27 -10.41 -8.52 8.34
N ALA A 28 -11.35 -9.06 9.13
CA ALA A 28 -11.33 -8.92 10.59
C ALA A 28 -10.06 -9.54 11.21
N GLU A 29 -9.64 -10.71 10.73
CA GLU A 29 -8.39 -11.36 11.13
C GLU A 29 -7.17 -10.50 10.79
N ARG A 30 -7.06 -10.00 9.55
CA ARG A 30 -5.91 -9.15 9.18
C ARG A 30 -5.87 -7.82 9.93
N LYS A 31 -7.03 -7.25 10.25
CA LYS A 31 -7.14 -6.08 11.14
C LYS A 31 -6.66 -6.39 12.56
N SER A 32 -6.99 -7.57 13.11
CA SER A 32 -6.53 -7.96 14.46
C SER A 32 -5.02 -8.19 14.52
N GLU A 33 -4.40 -8.58 13.40
CA GLU A 33 -2.94 -8.64 13.22
C GLU A 33 -2.29 -7.25 13.04
N GLY A 34 -3.08 -6.18 13.01
CA GLY A 34 -2.63 -4.80 12.87
C GLY A 34 -2.40 -4.34 11.43
N CYS A 35 -2.91 -5.06 10.44
CA CYS A 35 -2.84 -4.60 9.05
C CYS A 35 -3.85 -3.46 8.81
N LEU A 36 -3.37 -2.40 8.17
CA LEU A 36 -4.21 -1.26 7.76
C LEU A 36 -4.62 -1.32 6.29
N THR A 37 -3.80 -2.00 5.48
CA THR A 37 -3.96 -2.04 4.02
C THR A 37 -3.86 -3.47 3.49
N VAL A 38 -4.36 -3.64 2.28
CA VAL A 38 -4.23 -4.83 1.46
C VAL A 38 -3.66 -4.46 0.10
N GLU A 39 -2.81 -5.33 -0.43
CA GLU A 39 -2.19 -5.21 -1.75
C GLU A 39 -1.76 -6.61 -2.22
N MET A 40 -1.09 -6.73 -3.37
CA MET A 40 -0.84 -8.04 -4.00
C MET A 40 0.64 -8.36 -4.24
N GLU A 41 1.58 -7.49 -3.84
CA GLU A 41 2.98 -7.58 -4.29
C GLU A 41 4.05 -7.53 -3.18
N CYS A 42 3.78 -6.90 -2.03
CA CYS A 42 4.75 -6.50 -1.01
C CYS A 42 5.57 -7.68 -0.50
N ALA A 43 4.90 -8.76 -0.09
CA ALA A 43 5.56 -9.96 0.42
C ALA A 43 6.51 -10.57 -0.61
N GLY A 44 6.14 -10.56 -1.89
CA GLY A 44 6.99 -11.03 -2.98
C GLY A 44 8.23 -10.17 -3.17
N PHE A 45 8.07 -8.85 -3.21
CA PHE A 45 9.20 -7.93 -3.33
C PHE A 45 10.13 -7.98 -2.12
N LEU A 46 9.60 -8.05 -0.90
CA LEU A 46 10.40 -8.19 0.33
C LEU A 46 11.22 -9.49 0.32
N ALA A 47 10.62 -10.61 -0.10
CA ALA A 47 11.32 -11.89 -0.21
C ALA A 47 12.48 -11.82 -1.21
N VAL A 48 12.24 -11.25 -2.40
CA VAL A 48 13.28 -11.08 -3.43
C VAL A 48 14.37 -10.11 -2.96
N ALA A 49 14.01 -8.99 -2.36
CA ALA A 49 14.96 -8.00 -1.86
C ALA A 49 15.88 -8.59 -0.79
N THR A 50 15.31 -9.37 0.14
CA THR A 50 16.05 -10.10 1.17
C THR A 50 16.98 -11.12 0.55
N PHE A 51 16.49 -11.93 -0.40
CA PHE A 51 17.30 -12.94 -1.09
C PHE A 51 18.47 -12.32 -1.87
N ARG A 52 18.27 -11.16 -2.48
CA ARG A 52 19.30 -10.46 -3.28
C ARG A 52 20.18 -9.50 -2.45
N GLY A 53 19.86 -9.29 -1.18
CA GLY A 53 20.58 -8.35 -0.32
C GLY A 53 20.46 -6.89 -0.77
N VAL A 54 19.33 -6.49 -1.38
CA VAL A 54 19.09 -5.13 -1.86
C VAL A 54 18.13 -4.38 -0.94
N LYS A 55 18.27 -3.06 -0.85
CA LYS A 55 17.33 -2.20 -0.11
C LYS A 55 16.00 -2.15 -0.87
N PHE A 56 14.89 -2.27 -0.15
CA PHE A 56 13.54 -2.14 -0.69
C PHE A 56 12.70 -1.24 0.20
N GLY A 57 11.84 -0.44 -0.42
CA GLY A 57 10.83 0.37 0.23
C GLY A 57 9.59 0.46 -0.65
N GLN A 58 8.42 0.55 -0.04
CA GLN A 58 7.14 0.62 -0.73
C GLN A 58 6.32 1.80 -0.21
N LEU A 59 5.67 2.49 -1.13
CA LEU A 59 4.65 3.49 -0.85
C LEU A 59 3.32 2.95 -1.38
N LEU A 60 2.29 3.01 -0.55
CA LEU A 60 0.94 2.56 -0.89
C LEU A 60 -0.01 3.75 -0.95
N ALA A 61 -0.81 3.79 -1.99
CA ALA A 61 -1.99 4.65 -2.13
C ALA A 61 -3.22 3.73 -2.04
N ALA A 62 -4.13 4.00 -1.10
CA ALA A 62 -5.35 3.24 -0.99
C ALA A 62 -6.29 3.60 -2.15
N GLY A 63 -6.65 2.62 -2.98
CA GLY A 63 -7.60 2.80 -4.08
C GLY A 63 -9.05 2.80 -3.63
N ASP A 64 -9.38 1.98 -2.63
CA ASP A 64 -10.74 1.78 -2.11
C ASP A 64 -10.74 1.37 -0.61
N ASP A 65 -11.93 1.22 -0.02
CA ASP A 65 -12.15 0.67 1.32
C ASP A 65 -12.83 -0.71 1.26
N VAL A 66 -12.09 -1.75 1.66
CA VAL A 66 -12.58 -3.14 1.69
C VAL A 66 -13.36 -3.48 2.96
N SER A 67 -13.48 -2.56 3.91
CA SER A 67 -14.13 -2.84 5.21
C SER A 67 -15.62 -2.53 5.25
N GLY A 68 -16.13 -1.81 4.25
CA GLY A 68 -17.55 -1.55 4.06
C GLY A 68 -18.31 -2.71 3.41
N THR A 69 -19.63 -2.57 3.32
CA THR A 69 -20.48 -3.43 2.48
C THR A 69 -20.69 -2.86 1.08
N GLU A 70 -20.53 -1.55 0.96
CA GLU A 70 -20.58 -0.81 -0.30
C GLU A 70 -19.17 -0.47 -0.74
N TRP A 71 -18.96 -0.38 -2.06
CA TRP A 71 -17.68 0.04 -2.60
C TRP A 71 -17.47 1.55 -2.37
N ASP A 72 -16.36 1.89 -1.71
CA ASP A 72 -15.95 3.26 -1.43
C ASP A 72 -14.61 3.54 -2.15
N PRO A 73 -14.64 4.15 -3.36
CA PRO A 73 -13.42 4.55 -4.04
C PRO A 73 -12.77 5.75 -3.35
N ARG A 74 -11.49 5.62 -2.99
CA ARG A 74 -10.72 6.69 -2.36
C ARG A 74 -10.23 7.75 -3.34
N HIS A 75 -10.28 7.45 -4.64
CA HIS A 75 -9.82 8.35 -5.71
C HIS A 75 -10.95 8.60 -6.72
N THR A 76 -11.24 9.87 -6.97
CA THR A 76 -12.11 10.35 -8.06
C THR A 76 -11.24 10.83 -9.24
N GLU A 77 -11.82 10.93 -10.45
CA GLU A 77 -11.09 11.31 -11.68
C GLU A 77 -10.33 12.66 -11.59
N GLU A 78 -10.74 13.55 -10.68
CA GLU A 78 -10.05 14.83 -10.40
C GLU A 78 -8.67 14.66 -9.72
N HIS A 79 -8.33 13.46 -9.26
CA HIS A 79 -7.11 13.14 -8.50
C HIS A 79 -6.04 12.37 -9.30
N MET A 80 -6.11 12.39 -10.63
CA MET A 80 -5.13 11.76 -11.54
C MET A 80 -3.66 12.15 -11.29
N SER A 81 -3.39 13.25 -10.59
CA SER A 81 -2.02 13.66 -10.20
C SER A 81 -1.45 12.91 -9.00
N PHE A 82 -2.26 12.18 -8.22
CA PHE A 82 -1.80 11.52 -6.99
C PHE A 82 -0.86 10.33 -7.25
N PRO A 83 -1.15 9.41 -8.19
CA PRO A 83 -0.21 8.36 -8.57
C PRO A 83 1.12 8.92 -9.09
N GLU A 84 1.07 9.98 -9.91
CA GLU A 84 2.27 10.65 -10.42
C GLU A 84 3.10 11.25 -9.26
N ARG A 85 2.46 11.88 -8.29
CA ARG A 85 3.14 12.41 -7.10
C ARG A 85 3.82 11.31 -6.30
N LEU A 86 3.16 10.17 -6.11
CA LEU A 86 3.75 9.00 -5.43
C LEU A 86 4.99 8.48 -6.18
N PHE A 87 4.93 8.43 -7.51
CA PHE A 87 6.05 8.04 -8.35
C PHE A 87 7.26 8.96 -8.12
N TRP A 88 7.10 10.28 -8.23
CA TRP A 88 8.21 11.22 -8.03
C TRP A 88 8.78 11.18 -6.61
N LEU A 89 7.93 10.98 -5.59
CA LEU A 89 8.38 10.77 -4.22
C LEU A 89 9.22 9.50 -4.06
N SER A 90 8.85 8.43 -4.77
CA SER A 90 9.61 7.17 -4.80
C SER A 90 10.96 7.36 -5.47
N VAL A 91 11.01 8.06 -6.61
CA VAL A 91 12.26 8.39 -7.31
C VAL A 91 13.19 9.23 -6.42
N GLU A 92 12.67 10.27 -5.78
CA GLU A 92 13.46 11.09 -4.86
C GLU A 92 13.99 10.29 -3.67
N ALA A 93 13.19 9.37 -3.13
CA ALA A 93 13.64 8.48 -2.07
C ALA A 93 14.81 7.61 -2.55
N CYS A 94 14.70 6.98 -3.72
CA CYS A 94 15.76 6.14 -4.31
C CYS A 94 17.07 6.90 -4.54
N ILE A 95 17.02 8.16 -4.96
CA ILE A 95 18.22 9.00 -5.19
C ILE A 95 18.98 9.30 -3.87
N ARG A 96 18.30 9.17 -2.72
CA ARG A 96 18.86 9.51 -1.40
C ARG A 96 19.27 8.28 -0.57
N LEU A 97 19.18 7.06 -1.13
CA LEU A 97 19.44 5.79 -0.44
C LEU A 97 20.94 5.44 -0.30
#